data_AF-A0A1S3IZN6-F1
#
_entry.id   AF-A0A1S3IZN6-F1
#
_cell.length_a   1.000
_cell.length_b   1.000
_cell.length_c   1.000
_cell.angle_alpha   90.00
_cell.angle_beta   90.00
_cell.angle_gamma   90.00
#
_symmetry.space_group_name_H-M   'P 1'
#
loop_
_entity.id
_entity.type
_entity.pdbx_description
1 polymer ?
#
loop_
_entity_poly.entity_id
_entity_poly.type
_entity_poly.pdbx_seq_one_letter_code
_entity_poly.pdbx_strand_id
1 'polypeptide(L)'
;MSTTQTTTTTIMPSEDPGYIRSVPGILKIVEIILCLVVFICVIIAPGYGGSGWVWFIAISAFITTLILLIFHVVGLISRLPGPWMLIEFIYYIVIAVFFLIAFIIAAVGCRYGYASIIATAIFCFASCAVFGVDTYFQFQAWRTSQTTTISTGPA
;
A
#
# COMPACT_ATOMS: atom_id res chain seq x y z
N MET A 1 0.93 53.34 19.84
CA MET A 1 1.59 52.05 19.54
C MET A 1 0.56 50.98 19.85
N SER A 2 -0.18 50.52 18.83
CA SER A 2 -1.35 49.66 19.02
C SER A 2 -0.94 48.22 18.75
N THR A 3 -1.05 47.37 19.77
CA THR A 3 -0.68 45.96 19.73
C THR A 3 -1.74 45.16 18.95
N THR A 4 -1.40 44.72 17.74
CA THR A 4 -2.24 43.83 16.93
C THR A 4 -2.27 42.45 17.56
N GLN A 5 -3.44 42.04 18.07
CA GLN A 5 -3.68 40.67 18.53
C GLN A 5 -3.86 39.76 17.33
N THR A 6 -2.83 38.96 17.02
CA THR A 6 -2.92 37.84 16.09
C THR A 6 -3.77 36.76 16.75
N THR A 7 -5.05 36.65 16.34
CA THR A 7 -5.88 35.49 16.63
C THR A 7 -5.30 34.30 15.86
N THR A 8 -4.31 33.64 16.48
CA THR A 8 -3.89 32.29 16.11
C THR A 8 -5.13 31.42 16.28
N THR A 9 -5.81 31.14 15.16
CA THR A 9 -6.75 30.02 15.10
C THR A 9 -5.88 28.79 15.24
N THR A 10 -5.59 28.42 16.49
CA THR A 10 -5.06 27.12 16.85
C THR A 10 -6.15 26.14 16.40
N ILE A 11 -6.07 25.70 15.15
CA ILE A 11 -6.69 24.46 14.72
C ILE A 11 -5.99 23.42 15.59
N MET A 12 -6.52 23.23 16.79
CA MET A 12 -6.30 22.01 17.54
C MET A 12 -6.55 20.92 16.50
N PRO A 13 -5.57 20.07 16.16
CA PRO A 13 -5.91 18.84 15.50
C PRO A 13 -6.80 18.16 16.54
N SER A 14 -8.12 18.28 16.36
CA SER A 14 -9.01 17.27 16.88
C SER A 14 -8.39 16.00 16.33
N GLU A 15 -7.89 15.18 17.25
CA GLU A 15 -7.63 13.77 17.03
C GLU A 15 -8.96 13.20 16.56
N ASP A 16 -9.32 13.45 15.29
CA ASP A 16 -10.55 12.96 14.71
C ASP A 16 -10.36 11.45 14.72
N PRO A 17 -11.10 10.70 15.55
CA PRO A 17 -11.03 9.24 15.57
C PRO A 17 -11.52 8.63 14.23
N GLY A 18 -11.79 9.47 13.23
CA GLY A 18 -12.00 9.11 11.83
C GLY A 18 -10.71 8.80 11.05
N TYR A 19 -9.50 9.02 11.57
CA TYR A 19 -8.27 8.65 10.85
C TYR A 19 -8.11 7.13 10.70
N ILE A 20 -8.62 6.33 11.64
CA ILE A 20 -8.74 4.87 11.49
C ILE A 20 -9.83 4.46 10.48
N ARG A 21 -10.71 5.39 10.09
CA ARG A 21 -11.65 5.26 8.96
C ARG A 21 -11.16 5.99 7.71
N SER A 22 -9.92 6.50 7.73
CA SER A 22 -9.35 7.12 6.55
C SER A 22 -9.17 6.07 5.47
N VAL A 23 -9.50 6.44 4.24
CA VAL A 23 -9.33 5.63 3.03
C VAL A 23 -7.98 4.89 3.03
N PRO A 24 -6.81 5.52 3.26
CA PRO A 24 -5.52 4.83 3.25
C PRO A 24 -5.36 3.75 4.35
N GLY A 25 -6.01 3.90 5.50
CA GLY A 25 -5.95 2.88 6.56
C GLY A 25 -6.68 1.59 6.18
N ILE A 26 -7.85 1.71 5.55
CA ILE A 26 -8.66 0.56 5.11
C ILE A 26 -7.97 -0.17 3.96
N LEU A 27 -7.41 0.56 3.00
CA LEU A 27 -6.71 -0.06 1.88
C LEU A 27 -5.50 -0.88 2.35
N LYS A 28 -4.70 -0.37 3.30
CA LYS A 28 -3.61 -1.13 3.92
C LYS A 28 -4.07 -2.44 4.56
N ILE A 29 -5.20 -2.43 5.27
CA ILE A 29 -5.75 -3.66 5.89
C ILE A 29 -6.15 -4.67 4.81
N VAL A 30 -6.81 -4.20 3.74
CA VAL A 30 -7.21 -5.05 2.61
C VAL A 30 -5.96 -5.66 1.94
N GLU A 31 -4.93 -4.85 1.72
CA GLU A 31 -3.66 -5.28 1.13
C GLU A 31 -2.98 -6.37 1.97
N ILE A 32 -2.93 -6.21 3.29
CA ILE A 32 -2.38 -7.20 4.23
C ILE A 32 -3.12 -8.54 4.12
N ILE A 33 -4.46 -8.50 4.11
CA ILE A 33 -5.29 -9.70 4.01
C ILE A 33 -5.04 -10.40 2.67
N LEU A 34 -5.02 -9.66 1.56
CA LEU A 34 -4.77 -10.22 0.24
C LEU A 34 -3.38 -10.85 0.14
N CYS A 35 -2.34 -10.20 0.66
CA CYS A 35 -0.98 -10.75 0.68
C CYS A 35 -0.90 -12.07 1.45
N LEU A 36 -1.57 -12.15 2.61
CA LEU A 36 -1.63 -13.37 3.42
C LEU A 36 -2.33 -14.50 2.66
N VAL A 37 -3.45 -14.21 2.00
CA VAL A 37 -4.17 -15.20 1.18
C VAL A 37 -3.32 -15.70 0.02
N VAL A 38 -2.64 -14.81 -0.71
CA VAL A 38 -1.71 -15.20 -1.78
C VAL A 38 -0.61 -16.11 -1.25
N PHE A 39 0.00 -15.77 -0.10
CA PHE A 39 1.05 -16.57 0.52
C PHE A 39 0.58 -18.00 0.84
N ILE A 40 -0.60 -18.13 1.46
CA ILE A 40 -1.21 -19.43 1.76
C ILE A 40 -1.49 -20.21 0.47
N CYS A 41 -2.05 -19.57 -0.54
CA CYS A 41 -2.35 -20.22 -1.82
C CYS A 41 -1.08 -20.74 -2.52
N VAL A 42 0.04 -20.00 -2.46
CA VAL A 42 1.31 -20.39 -3.07
C VAL A 42 1.96 -21.56 -2.34
N ILE A 43 1.91 -21.61 -1.01
CA ILE A 43 2.45 -22.74 -0.22
C ILE A 43 1.73 -24.05 -0.54
N ILE A 44 0.41 -23.98 -0.74
CA ILE A 44 -0.42 -25.14 -1.04
C ILE A 44 -0.28 -25.56 -2.52
N ALA A 45 0.14 -24.65 -3.40
CA ALA A 45 0.25 -24.93 -4.82
C ALA A 45 1.40 -25.91 -5.12
N PRO A 46 1.16 -26.96 -5.94
CA PRO A 46 2.22 -27.83 -6.38
C PRO A 46 3.23 -27.06 -7.23
N GLY A 47 4.51 -27.43 -7.15
CA GLY A 47 5.56 -26.80 -7.96
C GLY A 47 5.32 -27.01 -9.46
N TYR A 48 5.47 -25.94 -10.25
CA TYR A 48 5.37 -25.96 -11.71
C TYR A 48 6.43 -25.07 -12.35
N GLY A 49 6.68 -25.21 -13.65
CA GLY A 49 7.67 -24.39 -14.36
C GLY A 49 7.35 -22.90 -14.21
N GLY A 50 8.24 -22.16 -13.53
CA GLY A 50 8.04 -20.74 -13.20
C GLY A 50 7.58 -20.45 -11.76
N SER A 51 7.30 -21.48 -10.95
CA SER A 51 6.88 -21.31 -9.56
C SER A 51 7.91 -20.55 -8.73
N GLY A 52 9.21 -20.67 -9.03
CA GLY A 52 10.28 -19.97 -8.30
C GLY A 52 10.06 -18.45 -8.21
N TRP A 53 9.56 -17.81 -9.28
CA TRP A 53 9.22 -16.39 -9.24
C TRP A 53 8.03 -16.13 -8.30
N VAL A 54 6.98 -16.93 -8.40
CA VAL A 54 5.77 -16.80 -7.56
C VAL A 54 6.11 -17.02 -6.08
N TRP A 55 7.00 -17.95 -5.76
CA TRP A 55 7.52 -18.15 -4.41
C TRP A 55 8.33 -16.96 -3.90
N PHE A 56 9.19 -16.38 -4.74
CA PHE A 56 9.92 -15.16 -4.40
C PHE A 56 8.96 -14.00 -4.09
N ILE A 57 7.94 -13.81 -4.93
CA ILE A 57 6.90 -12.81 -4.68
C ILE A 57 6.14 -13.10 -3.39
N ALA A 58 5.71 -14.35 -3.16
CA ALA A 58 4.98 -14.73 -1.95
C ALA A 58 5.77 -14.42 -0.67
N ILE A 59 7.06 -14.75 -0.63
CA ILE A 59 7.94 -14.45 0.51
C ILE A 59 8.14 -12.94 0.64
N SER A 60 8.41 -12.24 -0.46
CA SER A 60 8.57 -10.79 -0.44
C SER A 60 7.31 -10.08 0.07
N ALA A 61 6.12 -10.49 -0.38
CA ALA A 61 4.83 -9.98 0.06
C ALA A 61 4.56 -10.28 1.54
N PHE A 62 4.95 -11.46 2.03
CA PHE A 62 4.88 -11.78 3.46
C PHE A 62 5.77 -10.85 4.29
N ILE A 63 7.00 -10.60 3.84
CA ILE A 63 7.92 -9.65 4.48
C ILE A 63 7.36 -8.23 4.43
N THR A 64 6.80 -7.79 3.30
CA THR A 64 6.10 -6.51 3.16
C THR A 64 4.97 -6.38 4.17
N THR A 65 4.16 -7.43 4.31
CA THR A 65 3.05 -7.49 5.26
C THR A 65 3.54 -7.36 6.70
N LEU A 66 4.65 -8.04 7.03
CA LEU A 66 5.29 -7.95 8.35
C LEU A 66 5.82 -6.54 8.64
N ILE A 67 6.48 -5.91 7.67
CA ILE A 67 7.00 -4.55 7.79
C ILE A 67 5.86 -3.55 7.98
N LEU A 68 4.78 -3.68 7.20
CA LEU A 68 3.60 -2.82 7.32
C LEU A 68 2.86 -3.01 8.64
N LEU A 69 2.77 -4.25 9.14
CA LEU A 69 2.25 -4.55 10.47
C LEU A 69 3.06 -3.82 11.55
N ILE A 70 4.39 -3.88 11.48
CA ILE A 70 5.28 -3.18 12.40
C ILE A 70 5.08 -1.66 12.31
N PHE A 71 5.01 -1.10 11.10
CA PHE A 71 4.75 0.32 10.91
C PHE A 71 3.41 0.78 11.48
N HIS A 72 2.37 -0.04 11.35
CA HIS A 72 1.05 0.23 11.91
C HIS A 72 1.06 0.20 13.45
N VAL A 73 1.68 -0.83 14.05
CA VAL A 73 1.77 -0.99 15.51
C VAL A 73 2.60 0.11 16.17
N VAL A 74 3.66 0.57 15.51
CA VAL A 74 4.57 1.59 16.07
C VAL A 74 4.03 3.02 15.90
N GLY A 75 2.95 3.23 15.12
CA GLY A 75 2.38 4.57 14.90
C GLY A 75 3.39 5.56 14.28
N LEU A 76 4.42 5.05 13.61
CA LEU A 76 5.64 5.79 13.28
C LEU A 76 5.45 6.84 12.17
N ILE A 77 4.28 6.86 11.52
CA ILE A 77 3.89 7.87 10.52
C ILE A 77 3.94 9.30 11.08
N SER A 78 3.71 9.49 12.39
CA SER A 78 3.67 10.82 13.02
C SER A 78 5.05 11.35 13.45
N ARG A 79 6.12 10.56 13.34
CA ARG A 79 7.43 10.88 13.94
C ARG A 79 8.60 10.99 12.96
N LEU A 80 8.40 10.78 11.66
CA LEU A 80 9.50 10.79 10.68
C LEU A 80 9.54 12.09 9.85
N PRO A 81 10.50 13.00 10.10
CA PRO A 81 10.73 14.19 9.31
C PRO A 81 11.52 13.85 8.02
N GLY A 82 10.81 13.55 6.93
CA GLY A 82 11.41 13.34 5.61
C GLY A 82 10.36 13.18 4.51
N PRO A 83 10.72 13.21 3.21
CA PRO A 83 9.81 12.96 2.08
C PRO A 83 9.42 11.47 1.98
N TRP A 84 9.00 10.86 3.10
CA TRP A 84 8.74 9.43 3.25
C TRP A 84 7.62 8.96 2.30
N MET A 85 6.67 9.85 2.01
CA MET A 85 5.55 9.61 1.09
C MET A 85 6.00 9.25 -0.33
N LEU A 86 7.14 9.77 -0.81
CA LEU A 86 7.66 9.49 -2.16
C LEU A 86 8.34 8.11 -2.21
N ILE A 87 9.05 7.75 -1.14
CA ILE A 87 9.67 6.42 -0.99
C ILE A 87 8.59 5.33 -0.91
N GLU A 88 7.53 5.57 -0.14
CA GLU A 88 6.41 4.63 -0.04
C GLU A 88 5.71 4.45 -1.40
N PHE A 89 5.51 5.54 -2.14
CA PHE A 89 4.93 5.51 -3.48
C PHE A 89 5.74 4.66 -4.47
N ILE A 90 7.06 4.86 -4.53
CA ILE A 90 7.93 4.07 -5.42
C ILE A 90 7.87 2.58 -5.03
N TYR A 91 7.87 2.30 -3.72
CA TYR A 91 7.79 0.94 -3.22
C TYR A 91 6.49 0.23 -3.64
N TYR A 92 5.33 0.89 -3.50
CA TYR A 92 4.04 0.31 -3.93
C TYR A 92 3.99 0.05 -5.43
N ILE A 93 4.54 0.95 -6.26
CA ILE A 93 4.63 0.73 -7.72
C ILE A 93 5.46 -0.50 -8.04
N VAL A 94 6.63 -0.64 -7.41
CA VAL A 94 7.51 -1.79 -7.62
C VAL A 94 6.76 -3.08 -7.23
N ILE A 95 6.12 -3.12 -6.07
CA ILE A 95 5.34 -4.29 -5.64
C ILE A 95 4.17 -4.59 -6.58
N ALA A 96 3.44 -3.57 -7.06
CA ALA A 96 2.35 -3.76 -8.02
C ALA A 96 2.84 -4.45 -9.32
N VAL A 97 3.97 -4.00 -9.87
CA VAL A 97 4.58 -4.62 -11.07
C VAL A 97 4.98 -6.06 -10.79
N PHE A 98 5.54 -6.33 -9.62
CA PHE A 98 5.96 -7.69 -9.22
C PHE A 98 4.76 -8.63 -9.10
N PHE A 99 3.64 -8.17 -8.54
CA PHE A 99 2.37 -8.90 -8.51
C PHE A 99 1.77 -9.14 -9.90
N LEU A 100 1.89 -8.18 -10.82
CA LEU A 100 1.44 -8.33 -12.20
C LEU A 100 2.22 -9.43 -12.93
N ILE A 101 3.54 -9.49 -12.75
CA ILE A 101 4.36 -10.57 -13.31
C ILE A 101 3.99 -11.92 -12.68
N ALA A 102 3.78 -11.97 -11.36
CA ALA A 102 3.33 -13.18 -10.67
C ALA A 102 1.96 -13.66 -11.18
N PHE A 103 1.04 -12.74 -11.45
CA PHE A 103 -0.25 -13.04 -12.07
C PHE A 103 -0.08 -13.70 -13.43
N ILE A 104 0.76 -13.16 -14.31
CA ILE A 104 0.99 -13.73 -15.66
C ILE A 104 1.53 -15.17 -15.54
N ILE A 105 2.50 -15.39 -14.65
CA ILE A 105 3.09 -16.72 -14.44
C ILE A 105 2.07 -17.70 -13.87
N ALA A 106 1.28 -17.27 -12.89
CA ALA A 106 0.21 -18.08 -12.31
C ALA A 106 -0.89 -18.40 -13.33
N ALA A 107 -1.27 -17.44 -14.18
CA ALA A 107 -2.22 -17.63 -15.25
C ALA A 107 -1.75 -18.69 -16.27
N VAL A 108 -0.47 -18.70 -16.60
CA VAL A 108 0.14 -19.74 -17.44
C VAL A 108 0.14 -21.12 -16.75
N GLY A 109 0.24 -21.14 -15.42
CA GLY A 109 0.12 -22.34 -14.59
C GLY A 109 -1.30 -22.90 -14.48
N CYS A 110 -2.35 -22.12 -14.79
CA CYS A 110 -3.73 -22.60 -14.76
C CYS A 110 -3.98 -23.79 -15.71
N ARG A 111 -3.13 -23.98 -16.73
CA ARG A 111 -3.18 -25.14 -17.64
C ARG A 111 -3.09 -26.49 -16.92
N TYR A 112 -2.51 -26.52 -15.73
CA TYR A 112 -2.31 -27.74 -14.95
C TYR A 112 -3.54 -28.16 -14.15
N GLY A 113 -4.62 -27.35 -14.14
CA GLY A 113 -5.91 -27.71 -13.54
C GLY A 113 -5.95 -27.68 -12.00
N TYR A 114 -4.90 -27.20 -11.33
CA TYR A 114 -4.88 -27.11 -9.87
C TYR A 114 -5.62 -25.86 -9.38
N ALA A 115 -6.62 -26.06 -8.53
CA ALA A 115 -7.43 -24.98 -7.96
C ALA A 115 -6.60 -23.91 -7.21
N SER A 116 -5.52 -24.32 -6.53
CA SER A 116 -4.62 -23.41 -5.80
C SER A 116 -3.86 -22.44 -6.71
N ILE A 117 -3.49 -22.86 -7.93
CA ILE A 117 -2.80 -22.01 -8.90
C ILE A 117 -3.77 -20.96 -9.46
N ILE A 118 -5.00 -21.37 -9.77
CA ILE A 118 -6.04 -20.47 -10.26
C ILE A 118 -6.40 -19.44 -9.19
N ALA A 119 -6.56 -19.87 -7.94
CA ALA A 119 -6.79 -18.97 -6.81
C ALA A 119 -5.64 -17.96 -6.66
N THR A 120 -4.39 -18.44 -6.70
CA THR A 120 -3.20 -17.57 -6.66
C THR A 120 -3.24 -16.51 -7.76
N ALA A 121 -3.59 -16.88 -9.00
CA ALA A 121 -3.68 -15.93 -10.09
C ALA A 121 -4.73 -14.84 -9.83
N ILE A 122 -5.94 -15.23 -9.41
CA ILE A 122 -7.02 -14.28 -9.12
C ILE A 122 -6.63 -13.33 -7.99
N PHE A 123 -6.05 -13.87 -6.90
CA PHE A 123 -5.63 -13.04 -5.77
C PHE A 123 -4.44 -12.15 -6.12
N CYS A 124 -3.46 -12.60 -6.91
CA CYS A 124 -2.38 -11.74 -7.40
C CYS A 124 -2.90 -10.58 -8.27
N PHE A 125 -3.91 -10.83 -9.12
CA PHE A 125 -4.55 -9.77 -9.89
C PHE A 125 -5.30 -8.79 -8.99
N ALA A 126 -6.04 -9.30 -8.01
CA ALA A 126 -6.74 -8.47 -7.03
C ALA A 126 -5.74 -7.62 -6.23
N SER A 127 -4.63 -8.19 -5.77
CA SER A 127 -3.56 -7.45 -5.09
C SER A 127 -3.01 -6.35 -5.98
N CYS A 128 -2.67 -6.67 -7.24
CA CYS A 128 -2.20 -5.68 -8.21
C CYS A 128 -3.18 -4.51 -8.37
N ALA A 129 -4.48 -4.78 -8.40
CA ALA A 129 -5.50 -3.74 -8.48
C ALA A 129 -5.54 -2.88 -7.21
N VAL A 130 -5.50 -3.48 -6.02
CA VAL A 130 -5.47 -2.76 -4.74
C VAL A 130 -4.24 -1.86 -4.66
N PHE A 131 -3.05 -2.40 -4.92
CA PHE A 131 -1.80 -1.62 -4.97
C PHE A 131 -1.86 -0.47 -5.97
N GLY A 132 -2.49 -0.67 -7.13
CA GLY A 132 -2.69 0.37 -8.13
C GLY A 132 -3.62 1.48 -7.63
N VAL A 133 -4.68 1.12 -6.92
CA VAL A 133 -5.62 2.07 -6.30
C VAL A 133 -4.94 2.85 -5.17
N ASP A 134 -4.17 2.19 -4.30
CA ASP A 134 -3.38 2.85 -3.25
C ASP A 134 -2.40 3.87 -3.83
N THR A 135 -1.67 3.47 -4.87
CA THR A 135 -0.74 4.34 -5.60
C THR A 135 -1.46 5.58 -6.14
N TYR A 136 -2.68 5.41 -6.69
CA TYR A 136 -3.48 6.52 -7.20
C TYR A 136 -3.93 7.49 -6.09
N PHE A 137 -4.40 6.96 -4.96
CA PHE A 137 -4.76 7.79 -3.80
C PHE A 137 -3.55 8.55 -3.25
N GLN A 138 -2.39 7.89 -3.18
CA GLN A 138 -1.15 8.53 -2.74
C GLN A 138 -0.72 9.67 -3.67
N PHE A 139 -0.89 9.48 -4.99
CA PHE A 139 -0.63 10.52 -5.99
C PHE A 139 -1.60 11.70 -5.85
N GLN A 140 -2.89 11.44 -5.62
CA GLN A 140 -3.88 12.48 -5.40
C GLN A 140 -3.59 13.29 -4.13
N ALA A 141 -3.20 12.61 -3.05
CA ALA A 141 -2.79 13.26 -1.80
C ALA A 141 -1.59 14.18 -2.03
N TRP A 142 -0.56 13.71 -2.74
CA TRP A 142 0.61 14.52 -3.07
C TRP A 142 0.26 15.78 -3.86
N ARG A 143 -0.64 15.69 -4.86
CA ARG A 143 -1.09 16.87 -5.63
C ARG A 143 -1.84 17.87 -4.75
N THR A 144 -2.68 17.39 -3.84
CA THR A 144 -3.46 18.25 -2.94
C THR A 144 -2.56 19.01 -1.97
N SER A 145 -1.49 18.36 -1.47
CA SER A 145 -0.50 19.00 -0.59
C SER A 145 0.26 20.16 -1.24
N GLN A 146 0.40 20.19 -2.57
CA GLN A 146 1.08 21.30 -3.26
C GLN A 146 0.21 22.55 -3.41
N THR A 147 -1.12 22.40 -3.48
CA THR A 147 -2.04 23.54 -3.66
C THR A 147 -2.13 24.41 -2.41
N THR A 148 -2.08 23.83 -1.21
CA THR A 148 -2.16 24.58 0.07
C THR A 148 -0.94 25.48 0.30
N THR A 149 0.24 25.07 -0.14
CA THR A 149 1.48 25.86 0.03
C THR A 149 1.48 27.14 -0.83
N ILE A 150 0.71 27.17 -1.92
CA ILE A 150 0.67 28.31 -2.84
C ILE A 150 -0.19 29.46 -2.31
N SER A 151 -1.20 29.20 -1.46
CA SER A 151 -2.07 30.25 -0.92
C SER A 151 -1.49 31.03 0.26
N THR A 152 -0.30 30.67 0.75
CA THR A 152 0.38 31.35 1.88
C THR A 152 1.67 32.06 1.48
N GLY A 153 1.91 32.30 0.18
CA GLY A 153 3.04 33.11 -0.26
C GLY A 153 2.90 34.58 0.18
N PRO A 154 3.90 35.19 0.86
CA PRO A 154 3.83 36.58 1.27
C PRO A 154 3.79 37.48 0.03
N ALA A 155 2.75 38.31 -0.06
CA ALA A 155 2.68 39.46 -0.94
C ALA A 155 3.63 40.58 -0.45
#